data_AF-A0A4V3H079-F1
#
_entry.id   AF-A0A4V3H079-F1
#
_cell.length_a   1.000
_cell.length_b   1.000
_cell.length_c   1.000
_cell.angle_alpha   90.00
_cell.angle_beta   90.00
_cell.angle_gamma   90.00
#
_symmetry.space_group_name_H-M   'P 1'
#
loop_
_entity.id
_entity.type
_entity.pdbx_description
1 polymer ?
#
loop_
_entity_poly.entity_id
_entity_poly.type
_entity_poly.pdbx_seq_one_letter_code
_entity_poly.pdbx_strand_id
1 'polypeptide(L)'
;MVPGQENAGWTGCLHMYDVDDGGGGPSKGGDSGPPPFNADEFRALLEWEKQVARENEERLLKSNPVLRELKQGVWKFSRSQPNDPRRICTASFLQSNGGVLIMDWVGDAKGTLLAFFGGAIPPTADIRTEMVTLTQSGQIQRVRASHASLPWSAKIGMIIFAVPSTQALLSSIEDAQDYSVELQGQEVIHGKWHSGSTARKWLSACVGKRGK
;
A
#
# COMPACT_ATOMS: atom_id res chain seq x y z
N MET A 1 -28.89 -43.10 3.10
CA MET A 1 -29.31 -41.76 2.66
C MET A 1 -29.85 -41.03 3.87
N VAL A 2 -29.18 -39.97 4.31
CA VAL A 2 -29.76 -38.92 5.16
C VAL A 2 -29.23 -37.58 4.60
N PRO A 3 -30.04 -36.83 3.87
CA PRO A 3 -29.72 -35.46 3.46
C PRO A 3 -30.45 -34.44 4.35
N GLY A 4 -29.74 -33.42 4.81
CA GLY A 4 -30.33 -32.33 5.61
C GLY A 4 -29.29 -31.52 6.39
N GLN A 5 -28.27 -31.00 5.71
CA GLN A 5 -27.38 -29.98 6.26
C GLN A 5 -27.99 -28.62 5.91
N GLU A 6 -28.83 -28.08 6.80
CA GLU A 6 -29.32 -26.72 6.66
C GLU A 6 -28.27 -25.72 7.13
N ASN A 7 -28.13 -24.69 6.32
CA ASN A 7 -27.09 -23.68 6.35
C ASN A 7 -27.17 -22.84 7.62
N ALA A 8 -26.05 -22.66 8.32
CA ALA A 8 -25.88 -21.60 9.30
C ALA A 8 -25.94 -20.25 8.57
N GLY A 9 -27.15 -19.70 8.45
CA GLY A 9 -27.43 -18.42 7.82
C GLY A 9 -26.80 -17.28 8.59
N TRP A 10 -25.62 -16.86 8.15
CA TRP A 10 -25.04 -15.57 8.52
C TRP A 10 -25.47 -14.54 7.49
N THR A 11 -26.54 -13.79 7.78
CA THR A 11 -26.85 -12.53 7.10
C THR A 11 -26.21 -11.41 7.93
N GLY A 12 -25.32 -10.66 7.29
CA GLY A 12 -24.38 -9.76 7.95
C GLY A 12 -24.98 -8.47 8.51
N CYS A 13 -24.20 -7.95 9.47
CA CYS A 13 -23.97 -6.57 9.92
C CYS A 13 -25.18 -5.72 10.36
N LEU A 14 -25.16 -5.40 11.66
CA LEU A 14 -25.93 -4.35 12.33
C LEU A 14 -26.01 -3.06 11.50
N HIS A 15 -27.23 -2.64 11.18
CA HIS A 15 -27.58 -1.23 11.01
C HIS A 15 -27.65 -0.60 12.40
N MET A 16 -26.59 0.13 12.79
CA MET A 16 -26.59 0.97 13.98
C MET A 16 -26.88 2.41 13.55
N TYR A 17 -27.90 3.00 14.18
CA TYR A 17 -28.32 4.41 14.14
C TYR A 17 -29.19 4.86 12.94
N ASP A 18 -30.51 4.71 13.10
CA ASP A 18 -31.44 5.79 12.79
C ASP A 18 -32.22 6.08 14.09
N VAL A 19 -31.98 7.26 14.66
CA VAL A 19 -32.81 7.85 15.71
C VAL A 19 -33.56 8.98 15.02
N ASP A 20 -34.88 8.88 14.91
CA ASP A 20 -35.73 10.06 15.05
C ASP A 20 -37.17 9.71 15.42
N ASP A 21 -37.71 10.63 16.22
CA ASP A 21 -38.91 10.65 17.07
C ASP A 21 -40.24 10.19 16.46
N GLY A 22 -41.07 9.54 17.28
CA GLY A 22 -42.52 9.61 17.09
C GLY A 22 -43.39 8.46 17.61
N GLY A 23 -43.58 8.35 18.92
CA GLY A 23 -44.87 7.98 19.54
C GLY A 23 -45.38 6.52 19.46
N GLY A 24 -45.53 5.91 20.64
CA GLY A 24 -46.66 4.98 20.90
C GLY A 24 -46.32 3.58 21.42
N GLY A 25 -46.54 3.37 22.72
CA GLY A 25 -46.90 2.07 23.30
C GLY A 25 -45.78 1.30 24.02
N PRO A 26 -46.01 0.80 25.27
CA PRO A 26 -45.03 -0.03 25.96
C PRO A 26 -45.11 -1.46 25.41
N SER A 27 -44.28 -1.78 24.42
CA SER A 27 -44.09 -3.16 24.00
C SER A 27 -43.16 -3.86 24.99
N LYS A 28 -43.76 -4.65 25.89
CA LYS A 28 -43.04 -5.67 26.67
C LYS A 28 -42.56 -6.76 25.73
N GLY A 29 -41.26 -6.98 25.64
CA GLY A 29 -40.71 -8.16 24.96
C GLY A 29 -39.34 -7.94 24.37
N GLY A 30 -38.34 -7.79 25.23
CA GLY A 30 -36.94 -7.71 24.86
C GLY A 30 -36.16 -7.66 26.14
N ASP A 31 -36.00 -8.82 26.77
CA ASP A 31 -35.05 -8.96 27.87
C ASP A 31 -33.66 -8.74 27.27
N SER A 32 -33.26 -7.47 27.13
CA SER A 32 -31.87 -7.11 26.92
C SER A 32 -31.20 -7.28 28.28
N GLY A 33 -31.13 -8.54 28.73
CA GLY A 33 -30.25 -8.92 29.81
C GLY A 33 -28.86 -8.34 29.52
N PRO A 34 -28.07 -8.03 30.56
CA PRO A 34 -26.73 -7.52 30.34
C PRO A 34 -26.01 -8.43 29.33
N PRO A 35 -25.25 -7.86 28.39
CA PRO A 35 -24.55 -8.66 27.38
C PRO A 35 -23.87 -9.85 28.05
N PRO A 36 -23.80 -11.02 27.39
CA PRO A 36 -23.28 -12.25 27.99
C PRO A 36 -21.81 -12.15 28.43
N PHE A 37 -21.15 -11.03 28.08
CA PHE A 37 -19.81 -10.67 28.52
C PHE A 37 -19.91 -9.39 29.37
N ASN A 38 -19.26 -9.40 30.53
CA ASN A 38 -19.00 -8.14 31.22
C ASN A 38 -17.87 -7.36 30.50
N ALA A 39 -17.77 -6.06 30.76
CA ALA A 39 -16.79 -5.20 30.09
C ALA A 39 -15.34 -5.66 30.31
N ASP A 40 -15.05 -6.30 31.45
CA ASP A 40 -13.70 -6.74 31.82
C ASP A 40 -13.30 -7.98 31.00
N GLU A 41 -14.22 -8.92 30.79
CA GLU A 41 -14.03 -10.10 29.93
C GLU A 41 -13.77 -9.68 28.48
N PHE A 42 -14.55 -8.72 27.97
CA PHE A 42 -14.34 -8.22 26.61
C PHE A 42 -12.99 -7.52 26.46
N ARG A 43 -12.56 -6.72 27.45
CA ARG A 43 -11.21 -6.13 27.47
C ARG A 43 -10.13 -7.19 27.50
N ALA A 44 -10.26 -8.21 28.34
CA ALA A 44 -9.30 -9.31 28.45
C ALA A 44 -9.17 -10.08 27.12
N LEU A 45 -10.28 -10.31 26.41
CA LEU A 45 -10.26 -10.94 25.09
C LEU A 45 -9.51 -10.07 24.07
N LEU A 46 -9.80 -8.77 23.99
CA LEU A 46 -9.11 -7.85 23.08
C LEU A 46 -7.61 -7.74 23.39
N GLU A 47 -7.23 -7.78 24.67
CA GLU A 47 -5.83 -7.79 25.09
C GLU A 47 -5.12 -9.09 24.70
N TRP A 48 -5.80 -10.24 24.86
CA TRP A 48 -5.30 -11.53 24.43
C TRP A 48 -5.13 -11.59 22.91
N GLU A 49 -6.10 -11.12 22.12
CA GLU A 49 -5.98 -11.05 20.66
C GLU A 49 -4.78 -10.19 20.23
N LYS A 50 -4.60 -9.02 20.86
CA LYS A 50 -3.43 -8.17 20.64
C LYS A 50 -2.12 -8.90 20.99
N GLN A 51 -2.09 -9.63 22.10
CA GLN A 51 -0.92 -10.40 22.52
C GLN A 51 -0.58 -11.51 21.53
N VAL A 52 -1.57 -12.32 21.14
CA VAL A 52 -1.41 -13.40 20.16
C VAL A 52 -0.96 -12.84 18.81
N ALA A 53 -1.50 -11.71 18.36
CA ALA A 53 -1.07 -11.04 17.14
C ALA A 53 0.41 -10.62 17.21
N ARG A 54 0.84 -10.01 18.33
CA ARG A 54 2.25 -9.64 18.56
C ARG A 54 3.18 -10.85 18.53
N GLU A 55 2.84 -11.91 19.29
CA GLU A 55 3.65 -13.12 19.36
C GLU A 55 3.77 -13.82 18.00
N ASN A 56 2.67 -13.88 17.24
CA ASN A 56 2.68 -14.42 15.89
C ASN A 56 3.53 -13.58 14.95
N GLU A 57 3.42 -12.25 15.00
CA GLU A 57 4.23 -11.36 14.19
C GLU A 57 5.72 -11.54 14.51
N GLU A 58 6.10 -11.54 15.79
CA GLU A 58 7.47 -11.79 16.22
C GLU A 58 8.01 -13.13 15.72
N ARG A 59 7.21 -14.20 15.83
CA ARG A 59 7.57 -15.53 15.36
C ARG A 59 7.80 -15.53 13.85
N LEU A 60 6.95 -14.86 13.07
CA LEU A 60 7.11 -14.71 11.62
C LEU A 60 8.38 -13.91 11.28
N LEU A 61 8.66 -12.82 11.98
CA LEU A 61 9.85 -12.00 11.74
C LEU A 61 11.16 -12.72 12.15
N LYS A 62 11.12 -13.53 13.20
CA LYS A 62 12.24 -14.37 13.65
C LYS A 62 12.54 -15.46 12.63
N SER A 63 11.50 -16.11 12.09
CA SER A 63 11.64 -17.23 11.17
C SER A 63 11.83 -16.84 9.70
N ASN A 64 11.45 -15.62 9.30
CA ASN A 64 11.49 -15.18 7.91
C ASN A 64 12.35 -13.91 7.73
N PRO A 65 13.57 -14.02 7.19
CA PRO A 65 14.45 -12.87 6.99
C PRO A 65 13.89 -11.86 5.97
N VAL A 66 13.11 -12.31 4.98
CA VAL A 66 12.49 -11.42 3.98
C VAL A 66 11.44 -10.53 4.64
N LEU A 67 10.59 -11.07 5.51
CA LEU A 67 9.62 -10.27 6.25
C LEU A 67 10.30 -9.23 7.15
N ARG A 68 11.46 -9.57 7.70
CA ARG A 68 12.26 -8.63 8.50
C ARG A 68 12.78 -7.46 7.68
N GLU A 69 13.33 -7.72 6.51
CA GLU A 69 13.75 -6.67 5.58
C GLU A 69 12.56 -5.79 5.16
N LEU A 70 11.41 -6.38 4.84
CA LEU A 70 10.21 -5.64 4.46
C LEU A 70 9.65 -4.79 5.61
N LYS A 71 9.71 -5.29 6.85
CA LYS A 71 9.30 -4.52 8.04
C LYS A 71 10.21 -3.30 8.26
N GLN A 72 11.51 -3.45 7.99
CA GLN A 72 12.47 -2.36 8.13
C GLN A 72 12.43 -1.40 6.95
N GLY A 73 12.04 -1.88 5.77
CA GLY A 73 12.19 -1.17 4.51
C GLY A 73 13.52 -1.51 3.85
N VAL A 74 13.48 -1.87 2.57
CA VAL A 74 14.69 -2.30 1.85
C VAL A 74 14.69 -1.79 0.41
N TRP A 75 15.84 -1.27 -0.01
CA TRP A 75 16.08 -0.96 -1.42
C TRP A 75 16.48 -2.20 -2.21
N LYS A 76 15.85 -2.40 -3.36
CA LYS A 76 16.22 -3.38 -4.37
C LYS A 76 16.54 -2.66 -5.66
N PHE A 77 17.58 -3.12 -6.35
CA PHE A 77 18.08 -2.48 -7.56
C PHE A 77 18.12 -3.47 -8.70
N SER A 78 17.71 -3.04 -9.88
CA SER A 78 17.75 -3.87 -11.07
C SER A 78 17.99 -3.04 -12.32
N ARG A 79 18.66 -3.63 -13.29
CA ARG A 79 18.83 -3.06 -14.63
C ARG A 79 18.40 -4.10 -15.66
N SER A 80 17.98 -3.64 -16.82
CA SER A 80 17.69 -4.54 -17.94
C SER A 80 18.94 -5.31 -18.37
N GLN A 81 18.72 -6.37 -19.15
CA GLN A 81 19.80 -7.10 -19.80
C GLN A 81 20.61 -6.18 -20.74
N PRO A 82 21.91 -6.46 -21.00
CA PRO A 82 22.76 -5.61 -21.82
C PRO A 82 22.20 -5.29 -23.21
N ASN A 83 21.45 -6.23 -23.80
CA ASN A 83 20.90 -6.11 -25.16
C ASN A 83 19.47 -5.53 -25.20
N ASP A 84 18.86 -5.18 -24.05
CA ASP A 84 17.56 -4.53 -24.05
C ASP A 84 17.71 -3.08 -24.56
N PRO A 85 17.08 -2.71 -25.69
CA PRO A 85 17.22 -1.37 -26.27
C PRO A 85 16.73 -0.26 -25.33
N ARG A 86 15.88 -0.58 -24.34
CA ARG A 86 15.38 0.39 -23.35
C ARG A 86 16.38 0.69 -22.24
N ARG A 87 17.39 -0.17 -22.05
CA ARG A 87 18.46 -0.06 -21.04
C ARG A 87 17.95 0.38 -19.66
N ILE A 88 16.86 -0.21 -19.17
CA ILE A 88 16.11 0.22 -17.98
C ILE A 88 16.99 0.17 -16.71
N CYS A 89 16.87 1.16 -15.84
CA CYS A 89 17.47 1.20 -14.50
C CYS A 89 16.35 1.45 -13.49
N THR A 90 16.31 0.64 -12.45
CA THR A 90 15.22 0.63 -11.48
C THR A 90 15.76 0.56 -10.05
N ALA A 91 15.21 1.39 -9.18
CA ALA A 91 15.36 1.29 -7.73
C ALA A 91 13.98 1.19 -7.09
N SER A 92 13.76 0.14 -6.30
CA SER A 92 12.50 -0.08 -5.60
C SER A 92 12.72 -0.08 -4.10
N PHE A 93 11.97 0.71 -3.36
CA PHE A 93 11.91 0.61 -1.91
C PHE A 93 10.71 -0.25 -1.52
N LEU A 94 10.95 -1.36 -0.83
CA LEU A 94 9.92 -2.34 -0.44
C LEU A 94 9.63 -2.25 1.05
N GLN A 95 8.35 -2.21 1.40
CA GLN A 95 7.83 -2.25 2.76
C GLN A 95 6.63 -3.23 2.86
N SER A 96 6.23 -3.57 4.09
CA SER A 96 5.15 -4.53 4.33
C SER A 96 3.80 -4.15 3.69
N ASN A 97 3.51 -2.85 3.54
CA ASN A 97 2.25 -2.34 2.98
C ASN A 97 2.33 -2.00 1.48
N GLY A 98 3.51 -2.13 0.85
CA GLY A 98 3.72 -1.68 -0.52
C GLY A 98 5.13 -1.17 -0.76
N GLY A 99 5.26 -0.11 -1.56
CA GLY A 99 6.55 0.49 -1.80
C GLY A 99 6.56 1.55 -2.88
N VAL A 100 7.79 1.94 -3.21
CA VAL A 100 8.11 2.96 -4.21
C VAL A 100 8.92 2.32 -5.32
N LEU A 101 8.63 2.67 -6.56
CA LEU A 101 9.33 2.27 -7.76
C LEU A 101 9.85 3.53 -8.45
N ILE A 102 11.16 3.63 -8.56
CA ILE A 102 11.85 4.65 -9.33
C ILE A 102 12.43 3.98 -10.56
N MET A 103 12.06 4.47 -11.74
CA MET A 103 12.49 3.87 -12.99
C MET A 103 12.87 4.93 -14.01
N ASP A 104 13.95 4.67 -14.74
CA ASP A 104 14.42 5.50 -15.83
C ASP A 104 14.82 4.59 -17.00
N TRP A 105 14.49 4.98 -18.22
CA TRP A 105 14.77 4.19 -19.42
C TRP A 105 14.98 5.08 -20.66
N VAL A 106 15.66 4.52 -21.65
CA VAL A 106 15.96 5.14 -22.95
C VAL A 106 15.33 4.34 -24.09
N GLY A 107 15.75 4.58 -25.34
CA GLY A 107 15.17 3.99 -26.55
C GLY A 107 14.16 4.93 -27.21
N ASP A 108 13.31 4.37 -28.08
CA ASP A 108 12.38 5.14 -28.91
C ASP A 108 11.38 5.97 -28.08
N ALA A 109 10.96 5.43 -26.94
CA ALA A 109 10.07 6.09 -26.00
C ALA A 109 10.76 6.28 -24.65
N LYS A 110 11.87 7.03 -24.59
CA LYS A 110 12.59 7.33 -23.34
C LYS A 110 11.66 7.95 -22.29
N GLY A 111 11.95 7.69 -21.02
CA GLY A 111 11.15 8.26 -19.94
C GLY A 111 11.72 7.99 -18.55
N THR A 112 11.11 8.65 -17.59
CA THR A 112 11.39 8.47 -16.18
C THR A 112 10.10 8.59 -15.38
N LEU A 113 9.99 7.79 -14.32
CA LEU A 113 8.82 7.79 -13.47
C LEU A 113 9.17 7.54 -12.00
N LEU A 114 8.25 8.00 -11.17
CA LEU A 114 8.10 7.63 -9.77
C LEU A 114 6.75 6.95 -9.63
N ALA A 115 6.68 5.77 -9.03
CA ALA A 115 5.43 5.09 -8.79
C ALA A 115 5.34 4.58 -7.36
N PHE A 116 4.11 4.54 -6.84
CA PHE A 116 3.78 3.96 -5.55
C PHE A 116 2.87 2.77 -5.78
N PHE A 117 3.13 1.64 -5.12
CA PHE A 117 2.34 0.42 -5.27
C PHE A 117 2.01 -0.19 -3.92
N GLY A 118 0.86 -0.83 -3.79
CA GLY A 118 0.45 -1.41 -2.51
C GLY A 118 -0.88 -2.13 -2.61
N GLY A 119 -1.19 -2.95 -1.61
CA GLY A 119 -2.44 -3.74 -1.59
C GLY A 119 -3.70 -2.91 -1.34
N ALA A 120 -3.56 -1.72 -0.75
CA ALA A 120 -4.65 -0.78 -0.53
C ALA A 120 -4.94 0.12 -1.75
N ILE A 121 -4.06 0.12 -2.76
CA ILE A 121 -4.32 0.76 -4.05
C ILE A 121 -5.18 -0.20 -4.88
N PRO A 122 -6.41 0.17 -5.27
CA PRO A 122 -7.25 -0.70 -6.08
C PRO A 122 -6.55 -1.07 -7.39
N PRO A 123 -6.47 -2.34 -7.80
CA PRO A 123 -5.92 -2.69 -9.10
C PRO A 123 -6.90 -2.30 -10.22
N THR A 124 -6.37 -1.95 -11.40
CA THR A 124 -7.16 -1.68 -12.61
C THR A 124 -6.75 -2.62 -13.74
N ALA A 125 -7.73 -3.06 -14.54
CA ALA A 125 -7.46 -3.90 -15.72
C ALA A 125 -6.75 -3.09 -16.83
N ASP A 126 -7.18 -1.84 -17.02
CA ASP A 126 -6.61 -0.90 -17.97
C ASP A 126 -5.92 0.25 -17.24
N ILE A 127 -4.94 0.88 -17.91
CA ILE A 127 -4.29 2.09 -17.41
C ILE A 127 -5.28 3.25 -17.51
N ARG A 128 -5.53 3.94 -16.40
CA ARG A 128 -6.41 5.12 -16.32
C ARG A 128 -5.61 6.34 -15.89
N THR A 129 -6.06 7.52 -16.27
CA THR A 129 -5.50 8.76 -15.72
C THR A 129 -6.44 9.28 -14.64
N GLU A 130 -5.93 9.44 -13.43
CA GLU A 130 -6.70 9.85 -12.25
C GLU A 130 -6.09 11.11 -11.64
N MET A 131 -6.94 11.92 -11.01
CA MET A 131 -6.46 13.00 -10.15
C MET A 131 -6.11 12.42 -8.78
N VAL A 132 -4.86 12.62 -8.36
CA VAL A 132 -4.34 12.14 -7.07
C VAL A 132 -3.77 13.30 -6.26
N THR A 133 -3.78 13.15 -4.94
CA THR A 133 -3.02 14.01 -4.04
C THR A 133 -1.76 13.26 -3.64
N LEU A 134 -0.59 13.83 -3.90
CA LEU A 134 0.70 13.34 -3.43
C LEU A 134 1.19 14.28 -2.33
N THR A 135 1.45 13.73 -1.15
CA THR A 135 2.09 14.45 -0.05
C THR A 135 3.50 13.93 0.12
N GLN A 136 4.49 14.83 0.14
CA GLN A 136 5.90 14.52 0.34
C GLN A 136 6.52 15.55 1.28
N SER A 137 6.94 15.13 2.48
CA SER A 137 7.53 16.02 3.50
C SER A 137 6.69 17.25 3.79
N GLY A 138 5.38 17.02 3.95
CA GLY A 138 4.38 18.06 4.20
C GLY A 138 4.01 18.91 2.98
N GLN A 139 4.68 18.76 1.83
CA GLN A 139 4.28 19.42 0.60
C GLN A 139 3.18 18.62 -0.09
N ILE A 140 2.04 19.26 -0.32
CA ILE A 140 0.87 18.66 -0.95
C ILE A 140 0.81 19.09 -2.41
N GLN A 141 0.65 18.12 -3.31
CA GLN A 141 0.55 18.33 -4.74
C GLN A 141 -0.65 17.57 -5.29
N ARG A 142 -1.52 18.25 -6.05
CA ARG A 142 -2.64 17.60 -6.74
C ARG A 142 -2.31 17.49 -8.22
N VAL A 143 -2.13 16.27 -8.72
CA VAL A 143 -1.60 16.02 -10.06
C VAL A 143 -2.37 14.90 -10.76
N ARG A 144 -2.28 14.86 -12.09
CA ARG A 144 -2.74 13.71 -12.87
C ARG A 144 -1.67 12.63 -12.85
N ALA A 145 -2.04 11.41 -12.48
CA ALA A 145 -1.16 10.26 -12.46
C ALA A 145 -1.83 9.08 -13.18
N SER A 146 -1.00 8.15 -13.68
CA SER A 146 -1.52 6.93 -14.28
C SER A 146 -1.80 5.90 -13.18
N HIS A 147 -3.01 5.37 -13.15
CA HIS A 147 -3.45 4.31 -12.26
C HIS A 147 -3.48 2.99 -13.03
N ALA A 148 -2.75 1.99 -12.53
CA ALA A 148 -2.57 0.71 -13.18
C ALA A 148 -2.45 -0.42 -12.15
N SER A 149 -2.47 -1.67 -12.62
CA SER A 149 -1.96 -2.81 -11.85
C SER A 149 -0.45 -2.97 -12.01
N LEU A 150 0.19 -3.57 -11.01
CA LEU A 150 1.61 -3.92 -11.07
C LEU A 150 1.83 -4.98 -12.17
N PRO A 151 2.82 -4.81 -13.08
CA PRO A 151 2.95 -5.70 -14.24
C PRO A 151 3.14 -7.18 -13.92
N TRP A 152 3.78 -7.50 -12.78
CA TRP A 152 4.02 -8.86 -12.32
C TRP A 152 3.02 -9.34 -11.26
N SER A 153 2.03 -8.53 -10.89
CA SER A 153 0.96 -8.90 -9.96
C SER A 153 -0.30 -8.07 -10.19
N ALA A 154 -1.28 -8.65 -10.89
CA ALA A 154 -2.58 -8.01 -11.14
C ALA A 154 -3.40 -7.73 -9.86
N LYS A 155 -2.96 -8.22 -8.69
CA LYS A 155 -3.62 -8.00 -7.40
C LYS A 155 -3.13 -6.74 -6.68
N ILE A 156 -2.05 -6.13 -7.16
CA ILE A 156 -1.43 -4.96 -6.51
C ILE A 156 -1.66 -3.76 -7.42
N GLY A 157 -2.32 -2.72 -6.91
CA GLY A 157 -2.47 -1.45 -7.62
C GLY A 157 -1.21 -0.60 -7.55
N MET A 158 -1.08 0.32 -8.50
CA MET A 158 0.04 1.24 -8.64
C MET A 158 -0.43 2.61 -9.16
N ILE A 159 0.10 3.67 -8.59
CA ILE A 159 -0.05 5.05 -9.07
C ILE A 159 1.30 5.52 -9.60
N ILE A 160 1.34 5.98 -10.85
CA ILE A 160 2.55 6.32 -11.61
C ILE A 160 2.54 7.82 -11.91
N PHE A 161 3.58 8.50 -11.45
CA PHE A 161 3.84 9.91 -11.68
C PHE A 161 4.90 10.06 -12.77
N ALA A 162 4.57 10.79 -13.82
CA ALA A 162 5.54 11.19 -14.83
C ALA A 162 6.50 12.22 -14.22
N VAL A 163 7.80 11.99 -14.39
CA VAL A 163 8.84 12.91 -13.92
C VAL A 163 9.42 13.64 -15.14
N PRO A 164 9.66 14.97 -15.08
CA PRO A 164 9.98 15.75 -16.29
C PRO A 164 11.34 15.42 -16.90
N SER A 165 12.28 14.86 -16.13
CA SER A 165 13.58 14.43 -16.63
C SER A 165 14.30 13.50 -15.66
N THR A 166 15.27 12.73 -16.16
CA THR A 166 16.21 11.95 -15.33
C THR A 166 16.87 12.82 -14.25
N GLN A 167 17.27 14.06 -14.59
CA GLN A 167 17.91 14.95 -13.62
C GLN A 167 16.94 15.31 -12.50
N ALA A 168 15.69 15.67 -12.84
CA ALA A 168 14.66 15.95 -11.86
C ALA A 168 14.39 14.75 -10.94
N LEU A 169 14.32 13.53 -11.51
CA LEU A 169 14.19 12.30 -10.75
C LEU A 169 15.35 12.11 -9.77
N LEU A 170 16.59 12.19 -10.25
CA LEU A 170 17.76 11.95 -9.40
C LEU A 170 17.88 13.01 -8.29
N SER A 171 17.52 14.27 -8.58
CA SER A 171 17.53 15.35 -7.59
C SER A 171 16.43 15.22 -6.55
N SER A 172 15.28 14.61 -6.88
CA SER A 172 14.17 14.45 -5.94
C SER A 172 14.35 13.27 -4.97
N ILE A 173 15.41 12.46 -5.13
CA ILE A 173 15.68 11.36 -4.22
C ILE A 173 16.42 11.89 -2.99
N GLU A 174 15.64 12.22 -1.98
CA GLU A 174 16.12 12.50 -0.64
C GLU A 174 16.56 11.22 0.09
N ASP A 175 17.47 11.37 1.06
CA ASP A 175 17.95 10.21 1.83
C ASP A 175 16.85 9.60 2.69
N ALA A 176 16.01 10.44 3.28
CA ALA A 176 14.79 10.02 3.96
C ALA A 176 13.63 10.91 3.51
N GLN A 177 12.49 10.30 3.22
CA GLN A 177 11.32 10.99 2.69
C GLN A 177 10.06 10.27 3.17
N ASP A 178 9.20 11.00 3.85
CA ASP A 178 7.81 10.59 4.07
C ASP A 178 6.98 10.83 2.81
N TYR A 179 6.00 9.97 2.59
CA TYR A 179 5.08 10.09 1.47
C TYR A 179 3.70 9.57 1.84
N SER A 180 2.67 10.16 1.24
CA SER A 180 1.35 9.55 1.13
C SER A 180 0.71 9.88 -0.22
N VAL A 181 -0.16 8.98 -0.69
CA VAL A 181 -0.95 9.17 -1.90
C VAL A 181 -2.41 8.99 -1.55
N GLU A 182 -3.21 9.97 -1.94
CA GLU A 182 -4.67 9.90 -1.88
C GLU A 182 -5.23 9.74 -3.29
N LEU A 183 -6.20 8.83 -3.40
CA LEU A 183 -7.01 8.62 -4.59
C LEU A 183 -8.46 8.81 -4.19
N GLN A 184 -9.18 9.70 -4.89
CA GLN A 184 -10.60 9.99 -4.61
C GLN A 184 -10.87 10.42 -3.16
N GLY A 185 -9.91 11.11 -2.53
CA GLY A 185 -10.03 11.60 -1.15
C GLY A 185 -9.74 10.56 -0.07
N GLN A 186 -9.34 9.34 -0.45
CA GLN A 186 -8.91 8.29 0.48
C GLN A 186 -7.39 8.08 0.35
N GLU A 187 -6.69 8.04 1.48
CA GLU A 187 -5.30 7.61 1.51
C GLU A 187 -5.19 6.12 1.13
N VAL A 188 -4.48 5.84 0.04
CA VAL A 188 -4.33 4.49 -0.51
C VAL A 188 -2.94 3.90 -0.26
N ILE A 189 -1.97 4.74 0.08
CA ILE A 189 -0.64 4.31 0.53
C ILE A 189 0.04 5.45 1.28
N HIS A 190 0.79 5.09 2.33
CA HIS A 190 1.73 5.96 3.00
C HIS A 190 3.00 5.20 3.33
N GLY A 191 4.05 5.94 3.63
CA GLY A 191 5.26 5.35 4.17
C GLY A 191 6.36 6.37 4.36
N LYS A 192 7.53 5.84 4.67
CA LYS A 192 8.77 6.60 4.73
C LYS A 192 9.88 5.72 4.22
N TRP A 193 10.58 6.19 3.20
CA TRP A 193 11.85 5.57 2.82
C TRP A 193 13.01 6.19 3.58
N HIS A 194 14.09 5.42 3.67
CA HIS A 194 15.38 5.83 4.23
C HIS A 194 16.50 5.32 3.31
N SER A 195 17.73 5.77 3.53
CA SER A 195 18.89 5.36 2.72
C SER A 195 18.72 5.65 1.22
N GLY A 196 17.90 6.64 0.86
CA GLY A 196 17.65 7.06 -0.52
C GLY A 196 18.90 7.56 -1.22
N SER A 197 19.92 8.04 -0.49
CA SER A 197 21.24 8.34 -1.06
C SER A 197 21.88 7.14 -1.75
N THR A 198 21.64 5.91 -1.25
CA THR A 198 22.10 4.67 -1.89
C THR A 198 21.39 4.44 -3.22
N ALA A 199 20.07 4.65 -3.25
CA ALA A 199 19.29 4.55 -4.48
C ALA A 199 19.71 5.60 -5.51
N ARG A 200 19.88 6.86 -5.10
CA ARG A 200 20.37 7.95 -5.95
C ARG A 200 21.73 7.63 -6.55
N LYS A 201 22.69 7.16 -5.72
CA LYS A 201 24.04 6.78 -6.19
C LYS A 201 23.98 5.62 -7.18
N TRP A 202 23.20 4.59 -6.89
CA TRP A 202 23.06 3.44 -7.78
C TRP A 202 22.42 3.83 -9.12
N LEU A 203 21.31 4.59 -9.09
CA LEU A 203 20.62 5.06 -10.30
C LEU A 203 21.51 5.97 -11.14
N SER A 204 22.20 6.93 -10.52
CA SER A 204 23.14 7.82 -11.21
C SER A 204 24.23 7.04 -11.94
N ALA A 205 24.80 6.02 -11.28
CA ALA A 205 25.81 5.15 -11.90
C ALA A 205 25.21 4.28 -13.01
N CYS A 206 23.99 3.76 -12.84
CA CYS A 206 23.32 2.91 -13.82
C CYS A 206 23.01 3.70 -15.10
N VAL A 207 22.40 4.88 -14.96
CA VAL A 207 22.06 5.76 -16.09
C VAL A 207 23.32 6.29 -16.78
N GLY A 208 24.34 6.71 -16.01
CA GLY A 208 25.60 7.21 -16.57
C GLY A 208 26.38 6.17 -17.39
N LYS A 209 26.24 4.88 -17.07
CA LYS A 209 26.83 3.78 -17.86
C LYS A 209 26.13 3.54 -19.19
N ARG A 210 25.02 4.21 -19.49
CA ARG A 210 24.33 4.11 -20.78
C ARG A 210 24.97 4.96 -21.88
N GLY A 211 25.63 6.06 -21.51
CA GLY A 211 26.33 6.93 -22.46
C GLY A 211 27.69 6.38 -22.94
N LYS A 212 28.05 5.18 -22.50
CA LYS A 212 29.22 4.41 -22.93
C LYS A 212 28.75 3.13 -23.61
#